data_AF-A0A2V2XJX3-F1
#
_entry.id   AF-A0A2V2XJX3-F1
#
_cell.length_a   1.000
_cell.length_b   1.000
_cell.length_c   1.000
_cell.angle_alpha   90.00
_cell.angle_beta   90.00
_cell.angle_gamma   90.00
#
_symmetry.space_group_name_H-M   'P 1'
#
loop_
_entity.id
_entity.type
_entity.pdbx_description
1 polymer ?
#
loop_
_entity_poly.entity_id
_entity_poly.type
_entity_poly.pdbx_seq_one_letter_code
_entity_poly.pdbx_strand_id
1 'polypeptide(L)'
;MKTYPSTYGLFDREILAITSMVHYHGGQCYIDGANLNAMVGCTASGCIGGDVCQFNLHKTFSIPHGGGGPGMGPIAVRQHLASFLPDSVFIQNVGGSQPFGQVSQAAYGSASILPVSYLLMLMLGSRGLKTCTGYAILNANHLRKRLDGHCPVLFPGENDFCAHEFIIDLRPFKKTAQIEAEDVAKRIVDYGLHSPTLAFPVAGTLMIESTESESKRELDRLADALISIRTEIASIEEGEESTTNNVFENAPHTAKCVTSDDWDRPYTRKTAAFPSSHSHTEKFWPSVGRIDGIYGDRNLMCSCALNNFCE
;
A
#
# COMPACT_ATOMS: atom_id res chain seq x y z
N MET A 1 19.74 8.26 3.86
CA MET A 1 18.74 7.62 2.97
C MET A 1 17.47 8.47 3.00
N LYS A 2 16.76 8.60 1.88
CA LYS A 2 15.50 9.37 1.79
C LYS A 2 14.56 8.69 0.80
N THR A 3 13.26 8.69 1.07
CA THR A 3 12.22 8.29 0.11
C THR A 3 11.63 9.56 -0.51
N TYR A 4 11.47 9.58 -1.84
CA TYR A 4 10.86 10.72 -2.54
C TYR A 4 9.89 10.23 -3.62
N PRO A 5 8.62 10.70 -3.63
CA PRO A 5 7.93 11.39 -2.54
C PRO A 5 8.01 10.60 -1.22
N SER A 6 7.90 11.30 -0.09
CA SER A 6 7.99 10.67 1.24
C SER A 6 6.94 9.57 1.42
N THR A 7 7.15 8.69 2.40
CA THR A 7 6.17 7.67 2.82
C THR A 7 4.87 8.27 3.38
N TYR A 8 4.80 9.59 3.55
CA TYR A 8 3.59 10.31 3.91
C TYR A 8 2.77 10.75 2.69
N GLY A 9 3.21 10.39 1.47
CA GLY A 9 2.54 10.78 0.23
C GLY A 9 2.80 12.23 -0.18
N LEU A 10 3.91 12.84 0.27
CA LEU A 10 4.22 14.25 0.06
C LEU A 10 5.53 14.48 -0.71
N PHE A 11 5.52 15.43 -1.64
CA PHE A 11 6.72 15.97 -2.27
C PHE A 11 7.45 16.94 -1.32
N ASP A 12 8.69 16.63 -0.99
CA ASP A 12 9.53 17.45 -0.10
C ASP A 12 10.16 18.62 -0.88
N ARG A 13 9.78 19.85 -0.55
CA ARG A 13 10.27 21.07 -1.24
C ARG A 13 11.76 21.31 -1.05
N GLU A 14 12.32 20.83 0.05
CA GLU A 14 13.71 21.07 0.41
C GLU A 14 14.62 19.91 0.00
N ILE A 15 14.13 18.96 -0.79
CA ILE A 15 14.90 17.76 -1.16
C ILE A 15 16.30 18.07 -1.70
N LEU A 16 16.43 19.10 -2.55
CA LEU A 16 17.73 19.53 -3.08
C LEU A 16 18.62 20.17 -2.02
N ALA A 17 18.07 20.94 -1.09
CA ALA A 17 18.83 21.53 0.01
C ALA A 17 19.34 20.43 0.94
N ILE A 18 18.49 19.43 1.23
CA ILE A 18 18.83 18.26 2.04
C ILE A 18 19.97 17.47 1.39
N THR A 19 19.85 17.09 0.11
CA THR A 19 20.91 16.32 -0.56
C THR A 19 22.19 17.14 -0.70
N SER A 20 22.10 18.44 -0.98
CA SER A 20 23.26 19.32 -1.07
C SER A 20 24.00 19.44 0.26
N MET A 21 23.28 19.51 1.38
CA MET A 21 23.87 19.53 2.71
C MET A 21 24.59 18.22 3.04
N VAL A 22 24.01 17.07 2.67
CA VAL A 22 24.69 15.77 2.84
C VAL A 22 25.98 15.73 2.01
N HIS A 23 25.94 16.18 0.76
CA HIS A 23 27.13 16.26 -0.10
C HIS A 23 28.18 17.23 0.43
N TYR A 24 27.77 18.39 0.96
CA TYR A 24 28.67 19.37 1.56
C TYR A 24 29.49 18.78 2.71
N HIS A 25 28.88 17.88 3.49
CA HIS A 25 29.56 17.14 4.56
C HIS A 25 30.22 15.83 4.10
N GLY A 26 30.40 15.63 2.79
CA GLY A 26 31.11 14.47 2.22
C GLY A 26 30.31 13.18 2.19
N GLY A 27 28.99 13.23 2.45
CA GLY A 27 28.10 12.07 2.39
C GLY A 27 27.67 11.70 0.98
N GLN A 28 26.97 10.57 0.86
CA GLN A 28 26.28 10.12 -0.36
C GLN A 28 24.78 10.00 -0.10
N CYS A 29 23.98 10.27 -1.12
CA CYS A 29 22.52 10.31 -1.06
C CYS A 29 21.92 9.05 -1.71
N TYR A 30 21.52 8.10 -0.87
CA TYR A 30 20.63 7.01 -1.30
C TYR A 30 19.18 7.48 -1.31
N ILE A 31 18.52 7.34 -2.46
CA ILE A 31 17.09 7.59 -2.65
C ILE A 31 16.36 6.26 -2.78
N ASP A 32 15.44 5.97 -1.88
CA ASP A 32 14.51 4.85 -2.00
C ASP A 32 13.51 5.14 -3.13
N GLY A 33 13.53 4.30 -4.17
CA GLY A 33 12.69 4.46 -5.35
C GLY A 33 11.39 3.66 -5.32
N ALA A 34 10.95 3.16 -4.15
CA ALA A 34 9.67 2.46 -4.02
C ALA A 34 8.45 3.32 -4.39
N ASN A 35 8.60 4.65 -4.38
CA ASN A 35 7.56 5.64 -4.69
C ASN A 35 7.76 6.29 -6.08
N LEU A 36 8.52 5.64 -6.97
CA LEU A 36 8.80 6.17 -8.31
C LEU A 36 7.56 6.36 -9.18
N ASN A 37 6.43 5.71 -8.88
CA ASN A 37 5.21 5.86 -9.68
C ASN A 37 4.69 7.32 -9.68
N ALA A 38 5.09 8.13 -8.69
CA ALA A 38 4.83 9.57 -8.64
C ALA A 38 5.88 10.44 -9.38
N MET A 39 6.91 9.83 -10.00
CA MET A 39 8.05 10.55 -10.58
C MET A 39 8.29 10.26 -12.06
N VAL A 40 7.98 9.05 -12.56
CA VAL A 40 8.39 8.62 -13.91
C VAL A 40 7.90 9.60 -14.98
N GLY A 41 8.81 10.08 -15.83
CA GLY A 41 8.51 11.06 -16.88
C GLY A 41 8.30 12.51 -16.41
N CYS A 42 8.36 12.78 -15.10
CA CYS A 42 8.25 14.11 -14.49
C CYS A 42 9.58 14.56 -13.88
N THR A 43 10.27 13.69 -13.15
CA THR A 43 11.60 13.94 -12.56
C THR A 43 12.37 12.60 -12.44
N ALA A 44 13.58 12.63 -11.88
CA ALA A 44 14.38 11.43 -11.63
C ALA A 44 15.18 11.58 -10.33
N SER A 45 15.54 10.47 -9.70
CA SER A 45 16.33 10.46 -8.45
C SER A 45 17.63 11.24 -8.58
N GLY A 46 18.30 11.18 -9.73
CA GLY A 46 19.48 11.99 -10.00
C GLY A 46 19.19 13.50 -10.02
N CYS A 47 18.04 13.93 -10.54
CA CYS A 47 17.64 15.34 -10.60
C CYS A 47 17.38 15.94 -9.21
N ILE A 48 17.11 15.10 -8.21
CA ILE A 48 16.90 15.51 -6.81
C ILE A 48 18.12 15.21 -5.93
N GLY A 49 19.31 15.09 -6.52
CA GLY A 49 20.57 14.91 -5.78
C GLY A 49 20.89 13.48 -5.32
N GLY A 50 20.16 12.47 -5.83
CA GLY A 50 20.46 11.07 -5.56
C GLY A 50 21.74 10.58 -6.25
N ASP A 51 22.57 9.86 -5.48
CA ASP A 51 23.78 9.17 -5.95
C ASP A 51 23.51 7.71 -6.31
N VAL A 52 22.61 7.07 -5.57
CA VAL A 52 22.17 5.70 -5.78
C VAL A 52 20.67 5.60 -5.52
N CYS A 53 19.96 4.85 -6.35
CA CYS A 53 18.53 4.60 -6.18
C CYS A 53 18.19 3.17 -6.59
N GLN A 54 17.49 2.46 -5.72
CA GLN A 54 16.89 1.17 -6.04
C GLN A 54 15.48 1.38 -6.60
N PHE A 55 15.07 0.52 -7.54
CA PHE A 55 13.73 0.54 -8.13
C PHE A 55 12.95 -0.71 -7.76
N ASN A 56 11.69 -0.59 -7.32
CA ASN A 56 10.80 -1.74 -7.13
C ASN A 56 10.10 -2.05 -8.46
N LEU A 57 10.68 -2.95 -9.27
CA LEU A 57 10.07 -3.33 -10.54
C LEU A 57 8.69 -4.01 -10.36
N HIS A 58 8.48 -4.62 -9.20
CA HIS A 58 7.21 -5.26 -8.80
C HIS A 58 6.18 -4.29 -8.22
N LYS A 59 6.51 -3.00 -8.14
CA LYS A 59 5.57 -1.91 -7.88
C LYS A 59 5.39 -1.10 -9.16
N THR A 60 6.35 -0.22 -9.44
CA THR A 60 6.26 0.80 -10.50
C THR A 60 6.30 0.23 -11.92
N PHE A 61 6.90 -0.94 -12.13
CA PHE A 61 7.12 -1.49 -13.47
C PHE A 61 6.49 -2.87 -13.69
N SER A 62 5.33 -3.08 -13.04
CA SER A 62 4.35 -4.13 -13.32
C SER A 62 4.80 -5.60 -13.19
N ILE A 63 5.96 -5.90 -12.58
CA ILE A 63 6.20 -7.29 -12.15
C ILE A 63 5.10 -7.66 -11.13
N PRO A 64 4.43 -8.81 -11.26
CA PRO A 64 3.31 -9.15 -10.40
C PRO A 64 3.75 -9.36 -8.95
N HIS A 65 2.94 -8.89 -7.99
CA HIS A 65 3.21 -9.01 -6.55
C HIS A 65 3.24 -10.46 -6.03
N GLY A 66 2.53 -11.39 -6.69
CA GLY A 66 2.59 -12.83 -6.44
C GLY A 66 2.25 -13.30 -5.02
N GLY A 67 1.54 -12.49 -4.22
CA GLY A 67 1.21 -12.82 -2.83
C GLY A 67 2.38 -12.64 -1.85
N GLY A 68 3.43 -11.90 -2.23
CA GLY A 68 4.62 -11.66 -1.39
C GLY A 68 5.96 -11.84 -2.13
N GLY A 69 5.93 -11.95 -3.45
CA GLY A 69 7.09 -12.17 -4.31
C GLY A 69 6.68 -12.93 -5.58
N PRO A 70 7.47 -12.85 -6.67
CA PRO A 70 8.84 -12.36 -6.72
C PRO A 70 8.96 -10.84 -6.92
N GLY A 71 10.14 -10.30 -6.65
CA GLY A 71 10.49 -8.92 -6.95
C GLY A 71 11.87 -8.81 -7.60
N MET A 72 12.10 -7.70 -8.30
CA MET A 72 13.43 -7.25 -8.73
C MET A 72 13.69 -5.84 -8.22
N GLY A 73 14.89 -5.66 -7.66
CA GLY A 73 15.37 -4.41 -7.06
C GLY A 73 16.65 -3.89 -7.70
N PRO A 74 16.68 -3.59 -9.01
CA PRO A 74 17.88 -3.03 -9.64
C PRO A 74 18.24 -1.69 -9.01
N ILE A 75 19.54 -1.41 -8.92
CA ILE A 75 20.07 -0.11 -8.51
C ILE A 75 20.61 0.65 -9.72
N ALA A 76 20.29 1.94 -9.79
CA ALA A 76 20.98 2.89 -10.64
C ALA A 76 21.90 3.75 -9.78
N VAL A 77 23.13 3.98 -10.26
CA VAL A 77 24.15 4.75 -9.54
C VAL A 77 24.71 5.86 -10.41
N ARG A 78 25.21 6.93 -9.80
CA ARG A 78 26.03 7.94 -10.45
C ARG A 78 27.37 7.37 -10.90
N GLN A 79 27.99 8.02 -11.89
CA GLN A 79 29.19 7.53 -12.55
C GLN A 79 30.35 7.21 -11.58
N HIS A 80 30.54 8.02 -10.53
CA HIS A 80 31.62 7.80 -9.55
C HIS A 80 31.42 6.57 -8.67
N LEU A 81 30.20 6.01 -8.62
CA LEU A 81 29.89 4.77 -7.91
C LEU A 81 29.89 3.54 -8.81
N ALA A 82 29.92 3.71 -10.14
CA ALA A 82 29.77 2.62 -11.11
C ALA A 82 30.87 1.55 -10.98
N SER A 83 32.11 1.94 -10.66
CA SER A 83 33.22 1.01 -10.46
C SER A 83 32.98 0.04 -9.30
N PHE A 84 32.10 0.38 -8.36
CA PHE A 84 31.85 -0.44 -7.17
C PHE A 84 30.66 -1.38 -7.33
N LEU A 85 29.90 -1.33 -8.42
CA LEU A 85 28.72 -2.17 -8.63
C LEU A 85 29.03 -3.66 -8.43
N PRO A 86 28.09 -4.44 -7.85
CA PRO A 86 28.33 -5.84 -7.52
C PRO A 86 28.56 -6.68 -8.79
N ASP A 87 29.41 -7.70 -8.67
CA ASP A 87 29.75 -8.62 -9.77
C ASP A 87 29.22 -10.04 -9.49
N SER A 88 29.50 -10.98 -10.39
CA SER A 88 29.15 -12.39 -10.26
C SER A 88 30.37 -13.29 -10.25
N VAL A 89 30.36 -14.32 -9.40
CA VAL A 89 31.37 -15.40 -9.46
C VAL A 89 31.21 -16.32 -10.67
N PHE A 90 30.06 -16.28 -11.36
CA PHE A 90 29.75 -17.17 -12.48
C PHE A 90 29.89 -16.50 -13.85
N ILE A 91 29.70 -15.17 -13.93
CA ILE A 91 29.81 -14.39 -15.17
C ILE A 91 30.73 -13.20 -14.90
N GLN A 92 31.84 -13.13 -15.62
CA GLN A 92 32.82 -12.05 -15.47
C GLN A 92 32.31 -10.74 -16.07
N ASN A 93 32.75 -9.61 -15.48
CA ASN A 93 32.49 -8.25 -15.98
C ASN A 93 31.01 -7.87 -16.05
N VAL A 94 30.19 -8.37 -15.11
CA VAL A 94 28.80 -7.93 -14.94
C VAL A 94 28.74 -6.67 -14.08
N GLY A 95 29.60 -6.62 -13.07
CA GLY A 95 29.71 -5.50 -12.14
C GLY A 95 30.67 -4.39 -12.57
N GLY A 96 31.07 -3.58 -11.59
CA GLY A 96 32.08 -2.54 -11.78
C GLY A 96 33.51 -3.09 -11.80
N SER A 97 34.49 -2.23 -12.07
CA SER A 97 35.91 -2.61 -12.11
C SER A 97 36.54 -2.89 -10.74
N GLN A 98 35.86 -2.52 -9.65
CA GLN A 98 36.25 -2.73 -8.25
C GLN A 98 35.00 -3.17 -7.46
N PRO A 99 34.39 -4.31 -7.80
CA PRO A 99 33.09 -4.68 -7.26
C PRO A 99 33.19 -4.91 -5.74
N PHE A 100 32.21 -4.43 -4.97
CA PHE A 100 32.19 -4.67 -3.52
C PHE A 100 31.85 -6.12 -3.16
N GLY A 101 31.47 -6.94 -4.13
CA GLY A 101 31.14 -8.36 -3.96
C GLY A 101 29.98 -8.81 -4.82
N GLN A 102 29.29 -9.86 -4.37
CA GLN A 102 28.10 -10.42 -5.02
C GLN A 102 26.92 -10.37 -4.05
N VAL A 103 25.77 -9.83 -4.51
CA VAL A 103 24.56 -9.64 -3.67
C VAL A 103 23.42 -10.60 -4.00
N SER A 104 23.54 -11.37 -5.08
CA SER A 104 22.54 -12.34 -5.54
C SER A 104 23.23 -13.57 -6.11
N GLN A 105 22.65 -14.75 -5.93
CA GLN A 105 23.28 -16.01 -6.38
C GLN A 105 23.52 -16.02 -7.89
N ALA A 106 22.54 -15.57 -8.68
CA ALA A 106 22.67 -15.39 -10.13
C ALA A 106 23.08 -13.95 -10.47
N ALA A 107 23.87 -13.78 -11.54
CA ALA A 107 24.43 -12.50 -11.95
C ALA A 107 23.40 -11.36 -12.14
N TYR A 108 22.21 -11.71 -12.63
CA TYR A 108 21.12 -10.76 -12.88
C TYR A 108 19.87 -11.05 -12.03
N GLY A 109 20.04 -11.75 -10.91
CA GLY A 109 18.94 -12.18 -10.05
C GLY A 109 17.90 -13.01 -10.82
N SER A 110 16.62 -12.68 -10.63
CA SER A 110 15.49 -13.32 -11.31
C SER A 110 15.34 -12.79 -12.75
N ALA A 111 16.29 -13.12 -13.62
CA ALA A 111 16.35 -12.54 -14.97
C ALA A 111 15.10 -12.83 -15.84
N SER A 112 14.42 -13.96 -15.61
CA SER A 112 13.24 -14.38 -16.39
C SER A 112 12.04 -13.45 -16.25
N ILE A 113 11.95 -12.63 -15.20
CA ILE A 113 10.83 -11.69 -14.96
C ILE A 113 11.13 -10.26 -15.41
N LEU A 114 12.39 -9.93 -15.75
CA LEU A 114 12.76 -8.62 -16.29
C LEU A 114 12.02 -8.24 -17.60
N PRO A 115 11.67 -9.16 -18.52
CA PRO A 115 10.90 -8.83 -19.70
C PRO A 115 9.56 -8.15 -19.42
N VAL A 116 8.94 -8.35 -18.25
CA VAL A 116 7.68 -7.70 -17.87
C VAL A 116 7.85 -6.18 -17.85
N SER A 117 8.82 -5.70 -17.07
CA SER A 117 9.12 -4.27 -16.97
C SER A 117 9.66 -3.70 -18.28
N TYR A 118 10.49 -4.47 -19.00
CA TYR A 118 11.01 -4.05 -20.30
C TYR A 118 9.89 -3.81 -21.33
N LEU A 119 8.97 -4.76 -21.47
CA LEU A 119 7.85 -4.65 -22.41
C LEU A 119 6.90 -3.52 -22.01
N LEU A 120 6.62 -3.33 -20.72
CA LEU A 120 5.83 -2.19 -20.24
C LEU A 120 6.42 -0.86 -20.69
N MET A 121 7.71 -0.65 -20.44
CA MET A 121 8.41 0.58 -20.82
C MET A 121 8.40 0.78 -22.34
N LEU A 122 8.59 -0.28 -23.13
CA LEU A 122 8.53 -0.23 -24.58
C LEU A 122 7.14 0.14 -25.11
N MET A 123 6.08 -0.48 -24.57
CA MET A 123 4.71 -0.27 -25.03
C MET A 123 4.20 1.14 -24.69
N LEU A 124 4.50 1.62 -23.48
CA LEU A 124 4.06 2.94 -23.04
C LEU A 124 4.91 4.07 -23.65
N GLY A 125 6.22 3.83 -23.79
CA GLY A 125 7.19 4.87 -24.12
C GLY A 125 7.19 6.02 -23.10
N SER A 126 8.00 7.05 -23.36
CA SER A 126 8.14 8.18 -22.41
C SER A 126 6.84 8.94 -22.17
N ARG A 127 5.98 9.07 -23.20
CA ARG A 127 4.69 9.74 -23.09
C ARG A 127 3.72 8.92 -22.23
N GLY A 128 3.59 7.63 -22.49
CA GLY A 128 2.69 6.76 -21.73
C GLY A 128 3.11 6.67 -20.27
N LEU A 129 4.40 6.50 -19.99
CA LEU A 129 4.93 6.48 -18.62
C LEU A 129 4.61 7.78 -17.85
N LYS A 130 4.81 8.95 -18.49
CA LYS A 130 4.43 10.23 -17.89
C LYS A 130 2.92 10.34 -17.65
N THR A 131 2.10 9.83 -18.59
CA THR A 131 0.65 9.77 -18.42
C THR A 131 0.25 8.90 -17.24
N CYS A 132 0.86 7.72 -17.07
CA CYS A 132 0.64 6.84 -15.91
C CYS A 132 0.89 7.60 -14.61
N THR A 133 2.06 8.24 -14.46
CA THR A 133 2.37 9.04 -13.28
C THR A 133 1.35 10.17 -13.03
N GLY A 134 0.90 10.86 -14.09
CA GLY A 134 -0.15 11.87 -13.98
C GLY A 134 -1.47 11.31 -13.44
N TYR A 135 -1.90 10.15 -13.94
CA TYR A 135 -3.12 9.48 -13.48
C TYR A 135 -2.99 8.92 -12.07
N ALA A 136 -1.84 8.38 -11.67
CA ALA A 136 -1.63 7.91 -10.30
C ALA A 136 -1.82 9.04 -9.28
N ILE A 137 -1.23 10.22 -9.56
CA ILE A 137 -1.40 11.42 -8.71
C ILE A 137 -2.85 11.93 -8.76
N LEU A 138 -3.46 11.97 -9.95
CA LEU A 138 -4.84 12.41 -10.12
C LEU A 138 -5.83 11.53 -9.34
N ASN A 139 -5.70 10.21 -9.45
CA ASN A 139 -6.58 9.24 -8.81
C ASN A 139 -6.49 9.33 -7.28
N ALA A 140 -5.27 9.45 -6.73
CA ALA A 140 -5.07 9.66 -5.30
C ALA A 140 -5.73 10.94 -4.81
N ASN A 141 -5.56 12.06 -5.53
CA ASN A 141 -6.18 13.33 -5.15
C ASN A 141 -7.70 13.38 -5.37
N HIS A 142 -8.23 12.67 -6.37
CA HIS A 142 -9.67 12.49 -6.57
C HIS A 142 -10.29 11.75 -5.37
N LEU A 143 -9.70 10.61 -4.99
CA LEU A 143 -10.13 9.85 -3.81
C LEU A 143 -10.06 10.68 -2.54
N ARG A 144 -8.93 11.34 -2.30
CA ARG A 144 -8.73 12.22 -1.15
C ARG A 144 -9.84 13.27 -1.07
N LYS A 145 -10.12 13.95 -2.19
CA LYS A 145 -11.14 15.00 -2.26
C LYS A 145 -12.55 14.48 -2.02
N ARG A 146 -12.87 13.26 -2.46
CA ARG A 146 -14.16 12.60 -2.21
C ARG A 146 -14.39 12.32 -0.72
N LEU A 147 -13.33 12.18 0.07
CA LEU A 147 -13.40 11.88 1.51
C LEU A 147 -13.46 13.14 2.39
N ASP A 148 -13.36 14.33 1.80
CA ASP A 148 -13.47 15.59 2.54
C ASP A 148 -14.76 15.64 3.38
N GLY A 149 -14.61 16.03 4.65
CA GLY A 149 -15.72 16.08 5.61
C GLY A 149 -16.10 14.73 6.24
N HIS A 150 -15.58 13.61 5.73
CA HIS A 150 -15.87 12.27 6.25
C HIS A 150 -14.66 11.67 6.98
N CYS A 151 -13.50 11.60 6.30
CA CYS A 151 -12.29 11.01 6.85
C CYS A 151 -11.17 12.06 6.84
N PRO A 152 -10.61 12.44 8.01
CA PRO A 152 -9.56 13.46 8.05
C PRO A 152 -8.27 12.94 7.39
N VAL A 153 -7.72 13.72 6.46
CA VAL A 153 -6.41 13.44 5.85
C VAL A 153 -5.31 13.92 6.80
N LEU A 154 -4.38 13.04 7.15
CA LEU A 154 -3.40 13.33 8.20
C LEU A 154 -2.37 14.39 7.79
N PHE A 155 -1.91 14.35 6.54
CA PHE A 155 -0.89 15.26 6.01
C PHE A 155 -1.42 15.97 4.77
N PRO A 156 -2.03 17.16 4.90
CA PRO A 156 -2.35 17.98 3.75
C PRO A 156 -1.04 18.48 3.14
N GLY A 157 -0.78 18.14 1.88
CA GLY A 157 0.38 18.66 1.17
C GLY A 157 0.20 20.12 0.74
N GLU A 158 1.18 20.65 0.01
CA GLU A 158 1.10 22.02 -0.51
C GLU A 158 -0.10 22.18 -1.44
N ASN A 159 -0.81 23.31 -1.31
CA ASN A 159 -2.07 23.58 -2.02
C ASN A 159 -3.12 22.48 -1.86
N ASP A 160 -3.07 21.73 -0.75
CA ASP A 160 -3.97 20.62 -0.48
C ASP A 160 -3.85 19.50 -1.53
N PHE A 161 -2.65 19.20 -2.04
CA PHE A 161 -2.41 18.06 -2.93
C PHE A 161 -1.46 17.04 -2.29
N CYS A 162 -1.77 15.76 -2.49
CA CYS A 162 -0.86 14.64 -2.22
C CYS A 162 -0.16 14.19 -3.51
N ALA A 163 0.83 13.31 -3.38
CA ALA A 163 1.47 12.63 -4.51
C ALA A 163 0.58 11.49 -5.03
N HIS A 164 1.12 10.28 -5.18
CA HIS A 164 0.37 9.08 -5.59
C HIS A 164 -0.39 8.36 -4.46
N GLU A 165 -0.22 8.80 -3.22
CA GLU A 165 -0.81 8.16 -2.04
C GLU A 165 -1.11 9.21 -0.96
N PHE A 166 -2.01 8.89 -0.04
CA PHE A 166 -2.34 9.75 1.11
C PHE A 166 -2.74 8.91 2.33
N ILE A 167 -2.79 9.53 3.50
CA ILE A 167 -3.08 8.86 4.78
C ILE A 167 -4.37 9.43 5.36
N ILE A 168 -5.32 8.56 5.72
CA ILE A 168 -6.50 8.91 6.52
C ILE A 168 -6.24 8.61 8.00
N ASP A 169 -6.58 9.57 8.87
CA ASP A 169 -6.39 9.46 10.30
C ASP A 169 -7.62 8.84 10.98
N LEU A 170 -7.48 7.61 11.45
CA LEU A 170 -8.54 6.88 12.16
C LEU A 170 -8.35 6.91 13.68
N ARG A 171 -7.23 7.45 14.18
CA ARG A 171 -6.88 7.45 15.62
C ARG A 171 -7.93 8.14 16.50
N PRO A 172 -8.62 9.22 16.07
CA PRO A 172 -9.68 9.83 16.87
C PRO A 172 -10.80 8.86 17.24
N PHE A 173 -11.13 7.92 16.35
CA PHE A 173 -12.26 6.99 16.53
C PHE A 173 -12.07 6.00 17.68
N LYS A 174 -10.82 5.74 18.09
CA LYS A 174 -10.55 4.97 19.32
C LYS A 174 -11.11 5.65 20.56
N LYS A 175 -11.11 6.99 20.61
CA LYS A 175 -11.63 7.75 21.75
C LYS A 175 -13.13 7.97 21.68
N THR A 176 -13.68 8.17 20.49
CA THR A 176 -15.08 8.55 20.30
C THR A 176 -16.01 7.36 20.14
N ALA A 177 -15.56 6.27 19.51
CA ALA A 177 -16.36 5.09 19.20
C ALA A 177 -15.73 3.75 19.65
N GLN A 178 -14.54 3.78 20.27
CA GLN A 178 -13.75 2.57 20.58
C GLN A 178 -13.34 1.75 19.35
N ILE A 179 -13.31 2.39 18.16
CA ILE A 179 -12.95 1.74 16.90
C ILE A 179 -11.48 1.99 16.57
N GLU A 180 -10.75 0.92 16.25
CA GLU A 180 -9.36 0.97 15.81
C GLU A 180 -9.23 0.85 14.28
N ALA A 181 -8.04 1.16 13.75
CA ALA A 181 -7.78 1.06 12.32
C ALA A 181 -7.89 -0.39 11.79
N GLU A 182 -7.62 -1.39 12.63
CA GLU A 182 -7.81 -2.80 12.26
C GLU A 182 -9.29 -3.13 12.06
N ASP A 183 -10.19 -2.57 12.87
CA ASP A 183 -11.63 -2.78 12.73
C ASP A 183 -12.16 -2.26 11.40
N VAL A 184 -11.74 -1.05 11.03
CA VAL A 184 -12.03 -0.47 9.72
C VAL A 184 -11.44 -1.36 8.62
N ALA A 185 -10.21 -1.84 8.78
CA ALA A 185 -9.57 -2.73 7.82
C ALA A 185 -10.36 -4.03 7.60
N LYS A 186 -10.88 -4.66 8.67
CA LYS A 186 -11.73 -5.86 8.54
C LYS A 186 -13.09 -5.51 7.94
N ARG A 187 -13.69 -4.37 8.33
CA ARG A 187 -15.00 -3.95 7.81
C ARG A 187 -14.96 -3.67 6.32
N ILE A 188 -13.88 -3.11 5.78
CA ILE A 188 -13.67 -2.92 4.33
C ILE A 188 -13.80 -4.24 3.54
N VAL A 189 -13.43 -5.38 4.14
CA VAL A 189 -13.58 -6.70 3.50
C VAL A 189 -15.04 -7.05 3.24
N ASP A 190 -15.96 -6.66 4.12
CA ASP A 190 -17.40 -6.90 3.94
C ASP A 190 -17.96 -6.12 2.74
N TYR A 191 -17.33 -5.00 2.39
CA TYR A 191 -17.61 -4.20 1.19
C TYR A 191 -16.98 -4.78 -0.09
N GLY A 192 -16.27 -5.91 0.00
CA GLY A 192 -15.63 -6.56 -1.15
C GLY A 192 -14.35 -5.86 -1.61
N LEU A 193 -13.59 -5.32 -0.67
CA LEU A 193 -12.33 -4.60 -0.91
C LEU A 193 -11.23 -5.17 -0.01
N HIS A 194 -10.00 -5.21 -0.50
CA HIS A 194 -8.84 -5.43 0.38
C HIS A 194 -8.53 -4.11 1.11
N SER A 195 -8.15 -4.20 2.38
CA SER A 195 -7.78 -3.01 3.14
C SER A 195 -6.54 -2.31 2.54
N PRO A 196 -6.48 -0.97 2.57
CA PRO A 196 -5.25 -0.24 2.30
C PRO A 196 -4.13 -0.59 3.30
N THR A 197 -2.95 0.00 3.13
CA THR A 197 -1.82 -0.24 4.04
C THR A 197 -2.20 0.21 5.46
N LEU A 198 -2.16 -0.73 6.39
CA LEU A 198 -2.58 -0.53 7.78
C LEU A 198 -1.39 -0.15 8.68
N ALA A 199 -1.60 0.87 9.53
CA ALA A 199 -0.71 1.25 10.63
C ALA A 199 0.74 1.62 10.25
N PHE A 200 1.00 1.93 8.98
CA PHE A 200 2.29 2.41 8.49
C PHE A 200 2.07 3.53 7.45
N PRO A 201 2.90 4.60 7.44
CA PRO A 201 4.00 4.90 8.37
C PRO A 201 3.56 5.38 9.75
N VAL A 202 2.26 5.62 9.96
CA VAL A 202 1.71 6.08 11.24
C VAL A 202 0.82 5.00 11.83
N ALA A 203 1.04 4.65 13.10
CA ALA A 203 0.21 3.68 13.80
C ALA A 203 -1.24 4.19 13.91
N GLY A 204 -2.22 3.30 13.71
CA GLY A 204 -3.65 3.64 13.80
C GLY A 204 -4.20 4.43 12.61
N THR A 205 -3.54 4.41 11.45
CA THR A 205 -4.01 5.05 10.21
C THR A 205 -4.12 4.05 9.06
N LEU A 206 -4.77 4.46 7.97
CA LEU A 206 -4.72 3.76 6.68
C LEU A 206 -4.04 4.63 5.63
N MET A 207 -3.09 4.06 4.88
CA MET A 207 -2.44 4.71 3.73
C MET A 207 -2.97 4.12 2.43
N ILE A 208 -3.46 4.99 1.55
CA ILE A 208 -4.21 4.64 0.34
C ILE A 208 -3.40 5.07 -0.90
N GLU A 209 -3.06 4.09 -1.74
CA GLU A 209 -2.48 4.25 -3.07
C GLU A 209 -3.42 3.56 -4.08
N SER A 210 -3.93 4.30 -5.06
CA SER A 210 -4.91 3.77 -6.03
C SER A 210 -4.31 3.35 -7.36
N THR A 211 -3.11 3.84 -7.68
CA THR A 211 -2.46 3.70 -8.99
C THR A 211 -3.26 4.32 -10.14
N GLU A 212 -2.64 4.38 -11.31
CA GLU A 212 -3.25 4.84 -12.56
C GLU A 212 -4.15 3.80 -13.23
N SER A 213 -4.06 2.54 -12.82
CA SER A 213 -4.72 1.42 -13.50
C SER A 213 -6.18 1.25 -13.08
N GLU A 214 -6.57 1.86 -11.96
CA GLU A 214 -7.94 1.77 -11.45
C GLU A 214 -8.87 2.77 -12.13
N SER A 215 -10.05 2.28 -12.52
CA SER A 215 -11.07 3.13 -13.13
C SER A 215 -11.71 4.07 -12.09
N LYS A 216 -12.22 5.22 -12.54
CA LYS A 216 -12.97 6.14 -11.65
C LYS A 216 -14.10 5.44 -10.90
N ARG A 217 -14.76 4.44 -11.52
CA ARG A 217 -15.81 3.65 -10.88
C ARG A 217 -15.31 2.91 -9.64
N GLU A 218 -14.12 2.31 -9.71
CA GLU A 218 -13.51 1.60 -8.57
C GLU A 218 -13.01 2.57 -7.50
N LEU A 219 -12.48 3.74 -7.91
CA LEU A 219 -12.15 4.81 -6.96
C LEU A 219 -13.39 5.27 -6.19
N ASP A 220 -14.47 5.55 -6.91
CA ASP A 220 -15.73 5.99 -6.31
C ASP A 220 -16.30 4.90 -5.39
N ARG A 221 -16.17 3.61 -5.74
CA ARG A 221 -16.58 2.49 -4.90
C ARG A 221 -15.81 2.43 -3.57
N LEU A 222 -14.49 2.62 -3.61
CA LEU A 222 -13.68 2.70 -2.38
C LEU A 222 -14.08 3.91 -1.53
N ALA A 223 -14.27 5.08 -2.16
CA ALA A 223 -14.69 6.28 -1.45
C ALA A 223 -16.07 6.10 -0.78
N ASP A 224 -17.04 5.55 -1.51
CA ASP A 224 -18.39 5.29 -0.99
C ASP A 224 -18.37 4.27 0.16
N ALA A 225 -17.53 3.24 0.09
CA ALA A 225 -17.34 2.29 1.17
C ALA A 225 -16.78 2.99 2.43
N LEU A 226 -15.74 3.81 2.29
CA LEU A 226 -15.15 4.55 3.41
C LEU A 226 -16.11 5.58 4.02
N ILE A 227 -16.90 6.28 3.20
CA ILE A 227 -17.93 7.21 3.66
C ILE A 227 -19.04 6.47 4.41
N SER A 228 -19.49 5.33 3.88
CA SER A 228 -20.48 4.49 4.56
C SER A 228 -19.96 3.99 5.91
N ILE A 229 -18.70 3.53 5.96
CA ILE A 229 -18.04 3.13 7.20
C ILE A 229 -17.94 4.31 8.18
N ARG A 230 -17.67 5.53 7.71
CA ARG A 230 -17.68 6.72 8.56
C ARG A 230 -19.06 6.95 9.19
N THR A 231 -20.14 6.72 8.46
CA THR A 231 -21.52 6.78 8.99
C THR A 231 -21.78 5.69 10.03
N GLU A 232 -21.33 4.46 9.78
CA GLU A 232 -21.41 3.36 10.78
C GLU A 232 -20.67 3.73 12.08
N ILE A 233 -19.49 4.38 11.98
CA ILE A 233 -18.78 4.90 13.15
C ILE A 233 -19.60 6.00 13.85
N ALA A 234 -20.23 6.92 13.10
CA ALA A 234 -21.04 8.00 13.67
C ALA A 234 -22.21 7.47 14.52
N SER A 235 -22.91 6.43 14.05
CA SER A 235 -23.99 5.80 14.82
C SER A 235 -23.52 5.21 16.15
N ILE A 236 -22.26 4.77 16.25
CA ILE A 236 -21.65 4.37 17.53
C ILE A 236 -21.32 5.60 18.40
N GLU A 237 -20.77 6.67 17.81
CA GLU A 237 -20.47 7.94 18.50
C GLU A 237 -21.74 8.57 19.10
N GLU A 238 -22.88 8.43 18.41
CA GLU A 238 -24.20 8.96 18.80
C GLU A 238 -24.96 8.02 19.77
N GLY A 239 -24.44 6.81 20.01
CA GLY A 239 -25.04 5.82 20.90
C GLY A 239 -26.25 5.07 20.32
N GLU A 240 -26.44 5.12 19.00
CA GLU A 240 -27.47 4.35 18.29
C GLU A 240 -27.09 2.87 18.19
N GLU A 241 -25.80 2.57 18.03
CA GLU A 241 -25.24 1.22 18.01
C GLU A 241 -24.43 0.90 19.27
N SER A 242 -24.37 -0.38 19.64
CA SER A 242 -23.56 -0.85 20.76
C SER A 242 -22.07 -0.67 20.49
N THR A 243 -21.30 -0.27 21.49
CA THR A 243 -19.83 -0.23 21.40
C THR A 243 -19.17 -1.61 21.42
N THR A 244 -19.88 -2.65 21.89
CA THR A 244 -19.30 -3.99 22.12
C THR A 244 -19.87 -5.09 21.23
N ASN A 245 -20.99 -4.82 20.53
CA ASN A 245 -21.58 -5.76 19.59
C ASN A 245 -22.14 -4.99 18.39
N ASN A 246 -21.27 -4.69 17.44
CA ASN A 246 -21.56 -3.92 16.23
C ASN A 246 -20.89 -4.57 15.00
N VAL A 247 -21.06 -3.94 13.84
CA VAL A 247 -20.49 -4.43 12.59
C VAL A 247 -18.97 -4.48 12.57
N PHE A 248 -18.28 -3.67 13.37
CA PHE A 248 -16.82 -3.58 13.41
C PHE A 248 -16.21 -4.72 14.21
N GLU A 249 -16.62 -4.88 15.47
CA GLU A 249 -16.15 -5.94 16.38
C GLU A 249 -16.30 -7.33 15.76
N ASN A 250 -17.39 -7.50 15.01
CA ASN A 250 -17.76 -8.77 14.41
C ASN A 250 -17.30 -8.95 12.95
N ALA A 251 -16.65 -7.94 12.35
CA ALA A 251 -16.07 -8.06 11.01
C ALA A 251 -14.76 -8.88 11.04
N PRO A 252 -14.46 -9.62 9.96
CA PRO A 252 -15.25 -9.78 8.74
C PRO A 252 -16.34 -10.86 8.85
N HIS A 253 -17.39 -10.74 8.04
CA HIS A 253 -18.58 -11.58 8.10
C HIS A 253 -18.53 -12.71 7.06
N THR A 254 -18.25 -13.94 7.51
CA THR A 254 -18.20 -15.13 6.64
C THR A 254 -19.57 -15.57 6.15
N ALA A 255 -19.60 -16.33 5.05
CA ALA A 255 -20.84 -16.95 4.55
C ALA A 255 -21.50 -17.80 5.64
N LYS A 256 -20.73 -18.64 6.35
CA LYS A 256 -21.21 -19.47 7.47
C LYS A 256 -21.87 -18.64 8.57
N CYS A 257 -21.30 -17.48 8.92
CA CYS A 257 -21.85 -16.59 9.93
C CYS A 257 -23.22 -16.03 9.52
N VAL A 258 -23.35 -15.52 8.29
CA VAL A 258 -24.58 -14.85 7.85
C VAL A 258 -25.68 -15.79 7.36
N THR A 259 -25.36 -17.07 7.09
CA THR A 259 -26.35 -18.10 6.78
C THR A 259 -26.70 -18.99 7.97
N SER A 260 -26.17 -18.70 9.17
CA SER A 260 -26.57 -19.41 10.38
C SER A 260 -28.07 -19.22 10.65
N ASP A 261 -28.72 -20.20 11.28
CA ASP A 261 -30.11 -20.06 11.72
C ASP A 261 -30.22 -19.03 12.85
N ASP A 262 -29.25 -19.04 13.77
CA ASP A 262 -29.17 -18.12 14.89
C ASP A 262 -28.53 -16.78 14.48
N TRP A 263 -29.05 -15.68 15.02
CA TRP A 263 -28.50 -14.34 14.81
C TRP A 263 -28.75 -13.46 16.03
N ASP A 264 -27.71 -13.25 16.83
CA ASP A 264 -27.70 -12.56 18.12
C ASP A 264 -27.11 -11.15 18.04
N ARG A 265 -27.10 -10.57 16.84
CA ARG A 265 -26.49 -9.27 16.55
C ARG A 265 -27.57 -8.20 16.37
N PRO A 266 -27.34 -6.97 16.87
CA PRO A 266 -28.35 -5.89 16.83
C PRO A 266 -28.51 -5.24 15.44
N TYR A 267 -27.80 -5.73 14.43
CA TYR A 267 -27.85 -5.27 13.05
C TYR A 267 -28.20 -6.44 12.12
N THR A 268 -28.66 -6.15 10.90
CA THR A 268 -29.15 -7.19 10.00
C THR A 268 -28.02 -7.97 9.31
N ARG A 269 -28.30 -9.21 8.89
CA ARG A 269 -27.43 -10.00 7.98
C ARG A 269 -27.13 -9.25 6.68
N LYS A 270 -28.08 -8.43 6.21
CA LYS A 270 -27.90 -7.57 5.04
C LYS A 270 -26.84 -6.49 5.31
N THR A 271 -26.92 -5.80 6.44
CA THR A 271 -25.90 -4.82 6.87
C THR A 271 -24.53 -5.48 7.01
N ALA A 272 -24.49 -6.71 7.53
CA ALA A 272 -23.26 -7.49 7.67
C ALA A 272 -22.59 -7.80 6.32
N ALA A 273 -23.29 -8.49 5.42
CA ALA A 273 -22.69 -9.07 4.20
C ALA A 273 -22.92 -8.25 2.92
N PHE A 274 -23.92 -7.36 2.89
CA PHE A 274 -24.30 -6.60 1.71
C PHE A 274 -24.42 -5.09 1.99
N PRO A 275 -23.36 -4.44 2.53
CA PRO A 275 -23.44 -3.04 2.94
C PRO A 275 -23.43 -2.04 1.76
N SER A 276 -23.16 -2.51 0.53
CA SER A 276 -23.12 -1.66 -0.67
C SER A 276 -23.95 -2.25 -1.82
N SER A 277 -24.40 -1.39 -2.74
CA SER A 277 -25.07 -1.85 -3.97
C SER A 277 -24.19 -2.81 -4.79
N HIS A 278 -22.87 -2.61 -4.81
CA HIS A 278 -21.93 -3.50 -5.50
C HIS A 278 -21.90 -4.90 -4.89
N SER A 279 -21.92 -5.01 -3.55
CA SER A 279 -21.91 -6.32 -2.89
C SER A 279 -23.14 -7.18 -3.22
N HIS A 280 -24.24 -6.57 -3.68
CA HIS A 280 -25.42 -7.29 -4.16
C HIS A 280 -25.24 -7.91 -5.55
N THR A 281 -24.37 -7.35 -6.39
CA THR A 281 -24.08 -7.88 -7.72
C THR A 281 -22.91 -8.83 -7.70
N GLU A 282 -21.85 -8.49 -6.96
CA GLU A 282 -20.61 -9.25 -6.88
C GLU A 282 -20.21 -9.37 -5.41
N LYS A 283 -20.31 -10.59 -4.86
CA LYS A 283 -19.94 -10.86 -3.47
C LYS A 283 -18.69 -11.73 -3.41
N PHE A 284 -17.63 -11.16 -2.85
CA PHE A 284 -16.49 -11.93 -2.35
C PHE A 284 -16.70 -12.25 -0.87
N TRP A 285 -16.55 -13.52 -0.50
CA TRP A 285 -16.74 -13.97 0.88
C TRP A 285 -15.41 -14.09 1.61
N PRO A 286 -15.25 -13.48 2.80
CA PRO A 286 -14.15 -13.84 3.70
C PRO A 286 -14.33 -15.31 4.11
N SER A 287 -13.26 -16.09 3.97
CA SER A 287 -13.25 -17.53 4.23
C SER A 287 -13.23 -17.88 5.73
N VAL A 288 -12.72 -16.96 6.55
CA VAL A 288 -12.63 -17.08 8.01
C VAL A 288 -13.06 -15.78 8.67
N GLY A 289 -13.44 -15.87 9.95
CA GLY A 289 -13.71 -14.70 10.78
C GLY A 289 -12.42 -13.95 11.14
N ARG A 290 -12.51 -13.05 12.11
CA ARG A 290 -11.34 -12.29 12.60
C ARG A 290 -10.30 -13.25 13.16
N ILE A 291 -9.05 -13.06 12.74
CA ILE A 291 -7.90 -13.87 13.15
C ILE A 291 -7.43 -13.41 14.54
N ASP A 292 -7.18 -14.35 15.45
CA ASP A 292 -6.52 -14.09 16.73
C ASP A 292 -5.00 -14.20 16.57
N GLY A 293 -4.34 -13.07 16.35
CA GLY A 293 -2.88 -13.01 16.20
C GLY A 293 -2.13 -13.36 17.49
N ILE A 294 -2.67 -12.95 18.66
CA ILE A 294 -2.01 -13.17 19.96
C ILE A 294 -1.97 -14.67 20.27
N TYR A 295 -3.06 -15.39 19.99
CA TYR A 295 -3.10 -16.84 20.15
C TYR A 295 -2.07 -17.54 19.25
N GLY A 296 -1.98 -17.14 17.97
CA GLY A 296 -1.05 -17.73 17.00
C GLY A 296 0.41 -17.61 17.44
N ASP A 297 0.82 -16.43 17.91
CA ASP A 297 2.19 -16.19 18.38
C ASP A 297 2.50 -16.97 19.67
N ARG A 298 1.52 -17.15 20.56
CA ARG A 298 1.66 -17.92 21.80
C ARG A 298 1.63 -19.43 21.58
N ASN A 299 1.05 -19.89 20.48
CA ASN A 299 0.85 -21.31 20.14
C ASN A 299 1.40 -21.60 18.75
N LEU A 300 2.70 -21.34 18.57
CA LEU A 300 3.35 -21.37 17.26
C LEU A 300 3.28 -22.76 16.61
N MET A 301 2.51 -22.86 15.52
CA MET A 301 2.42 -24.04 14.67
C MET A 301 2.66 -23.64 13.21
N CYS A 302 3.84 -23.97 12.68
CA CYS A 302 4.27 -23.57 11.32
C CYS A 302 4.28 -24.73 10.31
N SER A 303 3.64 -25.85 10.64
CA SER A 303 3.43 -26.99 9.75
C SER A 303 1.94 -27.35 9.73
N CYS A 304 1.50 -28.12 8.73
CA CYS A 304 0.14 -28.65 8.73
C CYS A 304 -0.15 -29.34 10.06
N ALA A 305 -1.27 -28.98 10.69
CA ALA A 305 -1.73 -29.68 11.87
C ALA A 305 -1.89 -31.17 11.55
N LEU A 306 -1.44 -32.05 12.43
CA LEU A 306 -1.79 -33.46 12.36
C LEU A 306 -3.32 -33.54 12.49
N ASN A 307 -4.00 -34.37 11.69
CA ASN A 307 -5.47 -34.45 11.62
C ASN A 307 -6.18 -34.59 12.99
N ASN A 308 -5.46 -34.98 14.05
CA ASN A 308 -5.97 -35.15 15.40
C ASN A 308 -6.00 -33.85 16.24
N PHE A 309 -5.63 -32.69 15.68
CA PHE A 309 -5.67 -31.39 16.39
C PHE A 309 -7.04 -30.72 16.39
N CYS A 310 -8.01 -31.28 15.64
CA CYS A 310 -9.36 -30.72 15.49
C CYS A 310 -10.43 -31.44 16.34
N GLU A 311 -10.03 -32.27 17.32
CA GLU A 311 -10.93 -32.83 18.33
C GLU A 311 -10.93 -31.98 19.62
#